data_AF-A0A927T277-F1
#
_entry.id   AF-A0A927T277-F1
#
_cell.length_a   1.000
_cell.length_b   1.000
_cell.length_c   1.000
_cell.angle_alpha   90.00
_cell.angle_beta   90.00
_cell.angle_gamma   90.00
#
_symmetry.space_group_name_H-M   'P 1'
#
loop_
_entity.id
_entity.type
_entity.pdbx_description
1 polymer ?
#
loop_
_entity_poly.entity_id
_entity_poly.type
_entity_poly.pdbx_seq_one_letter_code
_entity_poly.pdbx_strand_id
1 'polypeptide(L)'
;MQETRIYYQSQKDWDYADYNALHRYLSKMIEHAHDNIGSHDGRIRLYEIKEMDISAMSDETRVLLYCSILSQNPALIDECSNLKELKNVLPLAYRLILNPFKKSGASIYRRFNVVY
;
A
#
# COMPACT_ATOMS: atom_id res chain seq x y z
N MET A 1 0.97 -15.00 20.38
CA MET A 1 -0.02 -14.23 19.59
C MET A 1 0.67 -13.82 18.31
N GLN A 2 0.11 -14.15 17.15
CA GLN A 2 0.59 -13.58 15.89
C GLN A 2 0.30 -12.08 15.92
N GLU A 3 1.30 -11.25 15.71
CA GLU A 3 1.10 -9.81 15.56
C GLU A 3 0.27 -9.54 14.30
N THR A 4 -0.81 -8.78 14.45
CA THR A 4 -1.60 -8.31 13.31
C THR A 4 -0.72 -7.45 12.42
N ARG A 5 -0.63 -7.82 11.14
CA ARG A 5 0.11 -7.07 10.12
C ARG A 5 -0.34 -5.61 10.10
N ILE A 6 0.59 -4.68 9.92
CA ILE A 6 0.33 -3.23 9.99
C ILE A 6 -0.81 -2.77 9.06
N TYR A 7 -0.95 -3.39 7.90
CA TYR A 7 -2.00 -3.10 6.92
C TYR A 7 -3.38 -3.69 7.27
N TYR A 8 -3.50 -4.44 8.38
CA TYR A 8 -4.78 -4.91 8.94
C TYR A 8 -5.08 -4.29 10.32
N GLN A 9 -4.21 -3.42 10.82
CA GLN A 9 -4.46 -2.75 12.10
C GLN A 9 -5.59 -1.73 11.94
N SER A 10 -6.27 -1.42 13.04
CA SER A 10 -7.22 -0.30 13.05
C SER A 10 -6.46 1.01 12.90
N GLN A 11 -6.83 1.83 11.90
CA GLN A 11 -6.27 3.16 11.67
C GLN A 11 -6.93 4.24 12.53
N LYS A 12 -7.72 3.84 13.53
CA LYS A 12 -8.30 4.79 14.49
C LYS A 12 -7.17 5.53 15.20
N ASP A 13 -7.27 6.86 15.21
CA ASP A 13 -6.32 7.78 15.86
C ASP A 13 -4.91 7.81 15.25
N TRP A 14 -4.72 7.26 14.04
CA TRP A 14 -3.45 7.36 13.32
C TRP A 14 -3.12 8.79 12.90
N ASP A 15 -1.85 9.16 13.04
CA ASP A 15 -1.32 10.42 12.56
C ASP A 15 -0.51 10.26 11.26
N TYR A 16 0.09 11.36 10.80
CA TYR A 16 0.88 11.34 9.56
C TYR A 16 2.10 10.42 9.66
N ALA A 17 2.68 10.21 10.84
CA ALA A 17 3.83 9.34 11.03
C ALA A 17 3.42 7.87 10.91
N ASP A 18 2.26 7.49 11.43
CA ASP A 18 1.71 6.14 11.29
C ASP A 18 1.41 5.81 9.82
N TYR A 19 0.71 6.70 9.12
CA TYR A 19 0.43 6.50 7.69
C TYR A 19 1.69 6.49 6.84
N ASN A 20 2.70 7.29 7.19
CA ASN A 20 4.00 7.25 6.52
C ASN A 20 4.73 5.93 6.78
N ALA A 21 4.65 5.38 7.99
CA ALA A 21 5.22 4.08 8.31
C ALA A 21 4.54 2.96 7.50
N LEU A 22 3.21 2.96 7.43
CA LEU A 22 2.44 2.05 6.57
C LEU A 22 2.84 2.19 5.09
N HIS A 23 2.87 3.43 4.58
CA HIS A 23 3.26 3.71 3.19
C HIS A 23 4.65 3.16 2.86
N ARG A 24 5.63 3.40 3.73
CA ARG A 24 7.00 2.89 3.56
C ARG A 24 7.05 1.37 3.64
N TYR A 25 6.27 0.76 4.53
CA TYR A 25 6.19 -0.69 4.65
C TYR A 25 5.65 -1.33 3.36
N LEU A 26 4.49 -0.86 2.88
CA LEU A 26 3.87 -1.36 1.65
C LEU A 26 4.79 -1.17 0.44
N SER A 27 5.38 0.01 0.31
CA SER A 27 6.32 0.33 -0.78
C SER A 27 7.52 -0.62 -0.78
N LYS A 28 8.14 -0.88 0.38
CA LYS A 28 9.29 -1.79 0.47
C LYS A 28 8.90 -3.24 0.20
N MET A 29 7.72 -3.65 0.65
CA MET A 29 7.23 -5.01 0.43
C MET A 29 7.05 -5.29 -1.06
N ILE A 30 6.47 -4.35 -1.81
CA ILE A 30 6.25 -4.47 -3.25
C ILE A 30 7.58 -4.44 -4.01
N GLU A 31 8.45 -3.48 -3.69
CA GLU A 31 9.81 -3.38 -4.25
C GLU A 31 10.59 -4.68 -4.03
N HIS A 32 10.60 -5.22 -2.80
CA HIS A 32 11.29 -6.48 -2.51
C HIS A 32 10.69 -7.68 -3.25
N ALA A 33 9.36 -7.76 -3.35
CA ALA A 33 8.70 -8.83 -4.10
C ALA A 33 9.06 -8.80 -5.59
N HIS A 34 9.24 -7.60 -6.16
CA HIS A 34 9.60 -7.40 -7.56
C HIS A 34 11.10 -7.64 -7.80
N ASP A 35 11.96 -6.88 -7.13
CA ASP A 35 13.39 -6.82 -7.41
C ASP A 35 14.14 -8.09 -6.99
N ASN A 36 13.57 -8.84 -6.03
CA ASN A 36 14.22 -10.00 -5.44
C ASN A 36 13.44 -11.31 -5.66
N ILE A 37 12.67 -11.42 -6.75
CA ILE A 37 11.82 -12.59 -7.00
C ILE A 37 12.57 -13.94 -7.01
N GLY A 38 13.88 -13.94 -7.30
CA GLY A 38 14.74 -15.13 -7.22
C GLY A 38 15.23 -15.48 -5.80
N SER A 39 15.22 -14.52 -4.87
CA SER A 39 15.69 -14.72 -3.50
C SER A 39 14.62 -15.39 -2.62
N HIS A 40 15.03 -15.86 -1.44
CA HIS A 40 14.08 -16.41 -0.45
C HIS A 40 13.13 -15.31 0.05
N ASP A 41 13.67 -14.15 0.40
CA ASP A 41 12.90 -13.04 0.97
C ASP A 41 11.92 -12.43 -0.04
N GLY A 42 12.31 -12.27 -1.31
CA GLY A 42 11.40 -11.76 -2.33
C GLY A 42 10.23 -12.71 -2.59
N ARG A 43 10.48 -14.04 -2.56
CA ARG A 43 9.41 -15.05 -2.66
C ARG A 43 8.45 -14.99 -1.47
N ILE A 44 8.96 -14.78 -0.25
CA ILE A 44 8.11 -14.60 0.94
C ILE A 44 7.20 -13.38 0.77
N ARG A 45 7.74 -12.24 0.30
CA ARG A 45 6.94 -11.03 0.11
C ARG A 45 5.91 -11.18 -1.01
N LEU A 46 6.27 -11.83 -2.11
CA LEU A 46 5.31 -12.13 -3.18
C LEU A 46 4.19 -13.06 -2.69
N TYR A 47 4.52 -14.05 -1.87
CA TYR A 47 3.51 -14.91 -1.25
C TYR A 47 2.60 -14.11 -0.31
N GLU A 48 3.17 -13.26 0.55
CA GLU A 48 2.41 -12.38 1.43
C GLU A 48 1.43 -11.48 0.64
N ILE A 49 1.87 -10.89 -0.47
CA ILE A 49 1.02 -10.08 -1.37
C ILE A 49 -0.12 -10.90 -1.98
N LYS A 50 0.14 -12.13 -2.41
CA LYS A 50 -0.85 -13.01 -3.03
C LYS A 50 -1.94 -13.48 -2.05
N GLU A 51 -1.59 -13.59 -0.78
CA GLU A 51 -2.50 -14.00 0.29
C GLU A 51 -3.16 -12.82 1.02
N MET A 52 -2.99 -11.59 0.53
CA MET A 52 -3.67 -10.43 1.14
C MET A 52 -5.17 -10.49 0.93
N ASP A 53 -5.91 -10.36 2.02
CA ASP A 53 -7.34 -10.10 2.03
C ASP A 53 -7.57 -8.59 1.97
N ILE A 54 -7.78 -8.09 0.76
CA ILE A 54 -7.97 -6.66 0.52
C ILE A 54 -9.29 -6.16 1.13
N SER A 55 -10.29 -7.03 1.27
CA SER A 55 -11.59 -6.69 1.86
C SER A 55 -11.52 -6.39 3.36
N ALA A 56 -10.51 -6.93 4.05
CA ALA A 56 -10.24 -6.68 5.46
C ALA A 56 -9.46 -5.37 5.73
N MET A 57 -9.00 -4.67 4.68
CA MET A 57 -8.22 -3.45 4.80
C MET A 57 -9.12 -2.21 4.86
N SER A 58 -8.64 -1.16 5.55
CA SER A 58 -9.28 0.15 5.49
C SER A 58 -9.15 0.83 4.13
N ASP A 59 -9.97 1.84 3.86
CA ASP A 59 -9.91 2.61 2.63
C ASP A 59 -8.53 3.25 2.42
N GLU A 60 -7.94 3.81 3.47
CA GLU A 60 -6.62 4.43 3.45
C GLU A 60 -5.55 3.40 3.08
N THR A 61 -5.62 2.21 3.67
CA THR A 61 -4.67 1.13 3.37
C THR A 61 -4.82 0.65 1.93
N ARG A 62 -6.04 0.43 1.45
CA ARG A 62 -6.30 0.04 0.05
C ARG A 62 -5.78 1.08 -0.93
N VAL A 63 -6.00 2.36 -0.65
CA VAL A 63 -5.49 3.47 -1.46
C VAL A 63 -3.96 3.50 -1.46
N LEU A 64 -3.31 3.38 -0.29
CA LEU A 64 -1.85 3.37 -0.19
C LEU A 64 -1.24 2.16 -0.89
N LEU A 65 -1.83 0.98 -0.73
CA LEU A 65 -1.41 -0.24 -1.41
C LEU A 65 -1.52 -0.07 -2.93
N TYR A 66 -2.69 0.36 -3.42
CA TYR A 66 -2.91 0.57 -4.85
C TYR A 66 -1.94 1.59 -5.45
N CYS A 67 -1.76 2.74 -4.79
CA CYS A 67 -0.81 3.76 -5.24
C CYS A 67 0.64 3.24 -5.26
N SER A 68 1.02 2.42 -4.27
CA SER A 68 2.37 1.84 -4.20
C SER A 68 2.60 0.81 -5.30
N ILE A 69 1.61 -0.05 -5.58
CA ILE A 69 1.69 -1.01 -6.69
C ILE A 69 1.80 -0.28 -8.03
N LEU A 70 0.94 0.70 -8.30
CA LEU A 70 0.99 1.47 -9.54
C LEU A 70 2.30 2.26 -9.73
N SER A 71 2.96 2.64 -8.63
CA SER A 71 4.22 3.38 -8.70
C SER A 71 5.43 2.50 -8.98
N GLN A 72 5.36 1.20 -8.66
CA GLN A 72 6.52 0.31 -8.64
C GLN A 72 6.38 -0.89 -9.58
N ASN A 73 5.27 -1.61 -9.50
CA ASN A 73 5.02 -2.80 -10.32
C ASN A 73 3.52 -2.93 -10.66
N PRO A 74 3.01 -2.16 -11.64
CA PRO A 74 1.60 -2.19 -12.02
C PRO A 74 1.08 -3.57 -12.45
N ALA A 75 1.95 -4.43 -12.98
CA ALA A 75 1.58 -5.77 -13.45
C ALA A 75 1.02 -6.66 -12.33
N LEU A 76 1.41 -6.42 -11.06
CA LEU A 76 0.88 -7.17 -9.91
C LEU A 76 -0.64 -7.13 -9.81
N ILE A 77 -1.28 -6.03 -10.20
CA ILE A 77 -2.75 -5.90 -10.17
C ILE A 77 -3.42 -6.94 -11.07
N ASP A 78 -2.80 -7.27 -12.21
CA ASP A 78 -3.33 -8.23 -13.17
C ASP A 78 -2.91 -9.66 -12.86
N GLU A 79 -1.69 -9.84 -12.36
CA GLU A 79 -1.10 -11.14 -12.01
C GLU A 79 -1.70 -11.76 -10.74
N CYS A 80 -2.09 -10.94 -9.76
CA CYS A 80 -2.62 -11.41 -8.48
C CYS A 80 -4.14 -11.22 -8.44
N SER A 81 -4.89 -12.32 -8.38
CA SER A 81 -6.36 -12.29 -8.45
C SER A 81 -6.99 -11.50 -7.31
N ASN A 82 -6.42 -11.57 -6.10
CA ASN A 82 -6.86 -10.83 -4.92
C ASN A 82 -6.69 -9.30 -5.09
N LEU A 83 -5.71 -8.85 -5.87
CA LEU A 83 -5.44 -7.42 -6.07
C LEU A 83 -6.34 -6.77 -7.12
N LYS A 84 -7.07 -7.55 -7.92
CA LYS A 84 -7.93 -7.02 -8.99
C LYS A 84 -9.01 -6.08 -8.47
N GLU A 85 -9.47 -6.27 -7.23
CA GLU A 85 -10.44 -5.36 -6.62
C GLU A 85 -9.90 -3.94 -6.40
N LEU A 86 -8.57 -3.78 -6.29
CA LEU A 86 -7.94 -2.47 -6.12
C LEU A 86 -8.14 -1.56 -7.33
N LYS A 87 -8.47 -2.10 -8.51
CA LYS A 87 -8.83 -1.30 -9.68
C LYS A 87 -10.06 -0.41 -9.46
N ASN A 88 -10.91 -0.79 -8.51
CA ASN A 88 -12.14 -0.08 -8.17
C ASN A 88 -11.96 0.90 -7.00
N VAL A 89 -10.74 1.05 -6.47
CA VAL A 89 -10.45 1.99 -5.39
C VAL A 89 -10.76 3.41 -5.85
N LEU A 90 -11.47 4.15 -5.01
CA LEU A 90 -11.81 5.55 -5.23
C LEU A 90 -10.87 6.46 -4.42
N PRO A 91 -10.69 7.73 -4.82
CA PRO A 91 -10.02 8.72 -3.99
C PRO A 91 -10.66 8.84 -2.61
N LEU A 92 -9.84 9.03 -1.58
CA LEU A 92 -10.35 9.23 -0.22
C LEU A 92 -11.22 10.48 -0.14
N ALA A 93 -12.28 10.46 0.67
CA ALA A 93 -13.15 11.62 0.88
C ALA A 93 -12.42 12.80 1.56
N TYR A 94 -11.33 12.50 2.26
CA TYR A 94 -10.51 13.46 2.96
C TYR A 94 -9.05 13.34 2.53
N ARG A 95 -8.24 14.35 2.89
CA ARG A 95 -6.81 14.38 2.55
C ARG A 95 -6.02 13.51 3.53
N LEU A 96 -5.36 12.48 3.02
CA LEU A 96 -4.43 11.67 3.79
C LEU A 96 -3.02 12.26 3.70
N ILE A 97 -2.42 12.62 4.84
CA ILE A 97 -1.11 13.28 4.89
C ILE A 97 -0.06 12.27 5.32
N LEU A 98 0.92 12.00 4.45
CA LEU A 98 2.07 11.14 4.74
C LEU A 98 3.28 11.92 5.28
N ASN A 99 3.40 13.17 4.86
CA ASN A 99 4.39 14.08 5.41
C ASN A 99 3.78 15.48 5.34
N PRO A 100 3.79 16.29 6.41
CA PRO A 100 3.31 17.66 6.33
C PRO A 100 4.42 18.65 5.91
N PHE A 101 5.67 18.19 5.89
CA PHE A 101 6.86 19.05 5.69
C PHE A 101 7.44 18.96 4.29
N LYS A 102 7.00 18.02 3.46
CA LYS A 102 7.51 17.86 2.10
C LYS A 102 6.59 18.63 1.13
N LYS A 103 7.15 19.14 0.04
CA LYS A 103 6.33 19.76 -1.02
C LYS A 103 5.90 18.65 -1.97
N SER A 104 4.59 18.41 -2.08
CA SER A 104 4.04 17.45 -3.03
C SER A 104 4.12 17.95 -4.48
N GLY A 105 4.82 17.18 -5.32
CA GLY A 105 4.74 17.30 -6.78
C GLY A 105 3.52 16.56 -7.35
N ALA A 106 3.39 16.50 -8.68
CA ALA A 106 2.42 15.62 -9.31
C ALA A 106 2.79 14.15 -9.05
N SER A 107 1.88 13.39 -8.46
CA SER A 107 2.06 11.96 -8.18
C SER A 107 0.73 11.22 -8.32
N ILE A 108 0.77 9.90 -8.55
CA ILE A 108 -0.42 9.05 -8.55
C ILE A 108 -1.19 9.19 -7.23
N TYR A 109 -0.49 9.29 -6.10
CA TYR A 109 -1.03 9.51 -4.76
C TYR A 109 -1.95 10.73 -4.68
N ARG A 110 -1.58 11.84 -5.34
CA ARG A 110 -2.40 13.07 -5.32
C ARG A 110 -3.77 12.87 -5.96
N ARG A 111 -3.89 11.97 -6.96
CA ARG A 111 -5.17 11.64 -7.60
C ARG A 111 -6.12 10.90 -6.65
N PHE A 112 -5.59 10.31 -5.58
CA PHE A 112 -6.34 9.60 -4.55
C PHE A 112 -6.45 10.37 -3.21
N ASN A 113 -6.21 11.69 -3.25
CA ASN A 113 -6.19 12.57 -2.08
C ASN A 113 -5.12 12.24 -1.02
N VAL A 114 -4.03 11.57 -1.43
CA VAL A 114 -2.85 11.34 -0.59
C VAL A 114 -1.77 12.38 -0.90
N VAL A 115 -1.21 13.01 0.13
CA VAL A 115 -0.21 14.09 0.00
C VAL A 115 1.03 13.88 0.86
N TYR A 116 2.12 14.52 0.44
CA TYR A 116 3.38 14.67 1.17
C TYR A 116 3.68 16.15 1.38
#